data_AF-A0A7S3VG01-F1
#
_entry.id   AF-A0A7S3VG01-F1
#
_cell.length_a   1.000
_cell.length_b   1.000
_cell.length_c   1.000
_cell.angle_alpha   90.00
_cell.angle_beta   90.00
_cell.angle_gamma   90.00
#
_symmetry.space_group_name_H-M   'P 1'
#
loop_
_entity.id
_entity.type
_entity.pdbx_description
1 polymer ?
#
loop_
_entity_poly.entity_id
_entity_poly.type
_entity_poly.pdbx_seq_one_letter_code
_entity_poly.pdbx_strand_id
1 'polypeptide(L)'
;TVSLSSRGRHSMCRHLVSLIMGDDVERIEEKAFQYCCALLYIRLSKTLEYIGEAAFYGCESFEALFLPSTLKSIEKLAFCYCRSMRLLILPQDIDLSKVDGDIIDCTAIYQIAVNTGV
;
A
#
# COMPACT_ATOMS: atom_id res chain seq x y z
N THR A 1 10.29 -3.38 -15.93
CA THR A 1 9.27 -3.16 -14.90
C THR A 1 8.85 -4.48 -14.32
N VAL A 2 9.25 -4.73 -13.06
CA VAL A 2 8.76 -5.88 -12.29
C VAL A 2 7.46 -5.43 -11.63
N SER A 3 6.37 -6.07 -12.05
CA SER A 3 5.01 -5.80 -11.56
C SER A 3 4.52 -6.98 -10.72
N LEU A 4 3.99 -6.69 -9.53
CA LEU A 4 3.27 -7.68 -8.73
C LEU A 4 1.78 -7.65 -9.08
N SER A 5 1.30 -8.75 -9.65
CA SER A 5 -0.13 -9.02 -9.89
C SER A 5 -0.49 -10.40 -9.35
N SER A 6 -1.70 -10.53 -8.79
CA SER A 6 -2.24 -11.84 -8.48
C SER A 6 -2.81 -12.44 -9.77
N ARG A 7 -2.26 -13.58 -10.22
CA ARG A 7 -2.88 -14.39 -11.29
C ARG A 7 -4.05 -15.18 -10.70
N GLY A 8 -5.16 -14.51 -10.37
CA GLY A 8 -6.32 -15.21 -9.84
C GLY A 8 -7.45 -14.27 -9.46
N ARG A 9 -8.62 -14.48 -10.07
CA ARG A 9 -9.81 -13.60 -10.07
C ARG A 9 -10.35 -13.10 -8.73
N HIS A 10 -9.83 -13.50 -7.57
CA HIS A 10 -10.31 -13.05 -6.25
C HIS A 10 -9.15 -13.16 -5.26
N SER A 11 -8.40 -12.09 -5.01
CA SER A 11 -7.18 -12.07 -4.15
C SER A 11 -7.48 -12.26 -2.65
N MET A 12 -8.40 -13.14 -2.25
CA MET A 12 -8.64 -13.51 -0.85
C MET A 12 -7.43 -14.27 -0.27
N CYS A 13 -6.29 -13.61 -0.09
CA CYS A 13 -5.12 -14.20 0.53
C CYS A 13 -5.34 -14.27 2.05
N ARG A 14 -6.21 -15.21 2.46
CA ARG A 14 -6.58 -15.44 3.87
C ARG A 14 -5.42 -16.03 4.69
N HIS A 15 -4.33 -16.43 4.04
CA HIS A 15 -3.16 -17.02 4.68
C HIS A 15 -1.87 -16.20 4.50
N LEU A 16 -1.92 -15.10 3.73
CA LEU A 16 -0.74 -14.27 3.52
C LEU A 16 -0.57 -13.35 4.73
N VAL A 17 0.36 -13.72 5.62
CA VAL A 17 0.64 -12.97 6.85
C VAL A 17 1.68 -11.86 6.64
N SER A 18 2.65 -12.11 5.77
CA SER A 18 3.75 -11.19 5.48
C SER A 18 3.96 -11.04 3.98
N LEU A 19 4.07 -9.80 3.53
CA LEU A 19 4.46 -9.44 2.17
C LEU A 19 5.82 -8.75 2.21
N ILE A 20 6.83 -9.40 1.63
CA ILE A 20 8.18 -8.86 1.53
C ILE A 20 8.53 -8.77 0.06
N MET A 21 8.59 -7.55 -0.47
CA MET A 21 8.96 -7.30 -1.86
C MET A 21 10.49 -7.24 -1.99
N GLY A 22 11.01 -7.73 -3.12
CA GLY A 22 12.38 -7.44 -3.53
C GLY A 22 12.57 -5.96 -3.87
N ASP A 23 13.82 -5.49 -3.86
CA ASP A 23 14.16 -4.08 -4.13
C ASP A 23 14.07 -3.75 -5.65
N ASP A 24 13.50 -4.62 -6.48
CA ASP A 24 13.32 -4.52 -7.94
C ASP A 24 11.86 -4.32 -8.39
N VAL A 25 10.90 -4.37 -7.46
CA VAL A 25 9.47 -4.19 -7.78
C VAL A 25 9.14 -2.71 -7.92
N GLU A 26 8.73 -2.31 -9.13
CA GLU A 26 8.40 -0.93 -9.47
C GLU A 26 6.89 -0.66 -9.38
N ARG A 27 6.05 -1.69 -9.52
CA ARG A 27 4.59 -1.53 -9.59
C ARG A 27 3.84 -2.62 -8.83
N ILE A 28 2.83 -2.20 -8.08
CA ILE A 28 1.77 -3.07 -7.58
C ILE A 28 0.55 -2.84 -8.47
N GLU A 29 0.09 -3.89 -9.12
CA GLU A 29 -1.03 -3.80 -10.05
C GLU A 29 -2.38 -3.68 -9.32
N GLU A 30 -3.42 -3.32 -10.07
CA GLU A 30 -4.80 -3.24 -9.60
C GLU A 30 -5.20 -4.52 -8.84
N LYS A 31 -5.83 -4.36 -7.66
CA LYS A 31 -6.38 -5.45 -6.82
C LYS A 31 -5.38 -6.57 -6.45
N ALA A 32 -4.08 -6.34 -6.60
CA ALA A 32 -3.05 -7.37 -6.39
C ALA A 32 -3.14 -8.06 -5.02
N PHE A 33 -3.49 -7.31 -3.97
CA PHE A 33 -3.64 -7.77 -2.59
C PHE A 33 -5.03 -7.45 -2.00
N GLN A 34 -6.06 -7.28 -2.83
CA GLN A 34 -7.42 -6.99 -2.36
C GLN A 34 -7.97 -8.12 -1.45
N TYR A 35 -8.46 -7.80 -0.25
CA TYR A 35 -8.95 -8.71 0.79
C TYR A 35 -7.91 -9.69 1.35
N CYS A 36 -6.64 -9.27 1.41
CA CYS A 36 -5.61 -9.97 2.20
C CYS A 36 -5.80 -9.68 3.70
N CYS A 37 -6.92 -10.16 4.28
CA CYS A 37 -7.32 -9.83 5.64
C CYS A 37 -6.38 -10.38 6.73
N ALA A 38 -5.46 -11.29 6.40
CA ALA A 38 -4.46 -11.81 7.33
C ALA A 38 -3.11 -11.08 7.25
N LEU A 39 -2.96 -10.11 6.33
CA LEU A 39 -1.70 -9.43 6.07
C LEU A 39 -1.36 -8.49 7.23
N LEU A 40 -0.38 -8.88 8.04
CA LEU A 40 0.10 -8.15 9.22
C LEU A 40 1.34 -7.31 8.92
N TYR A 41 2.26 -7.86 8.12
CA TYR A 41 3.54 -7.22 7.83
C TYR A 41 3.70 -6.93 6.34
N ILE A 42 4.01 -5.69 6.00
CA ILE A 42 4.25 -5.25 4.62
C ILE A 42 5.59 -4.53 4.55
N ARG A 43 6.51 -5.07 3.76
CA ARG A 43 7.71 -4.38 3.31
C ARG A 43 7.60 -4.14 1.81
N LEU A 44 7.37 -2.89 1.45
CA LEU A 44 7.35 -2.43 0.06
C LEU A 44 8.78 -2.37 -0.51
N SER A 45 8.87 -2.46 -1.83
CA SER A 45 10.12 -2.26 -2.57
C SER A 45 10.58 -0.81 -2.43
N LYS A 46 11.89 -0.61 -2.32
CA LYS A 46 12.51 0.73 -2.33
C LYS A 46 12.42 1.44 -3.69
N THR A 47 12.16 0.69 -4.75
CA THR A 47 12.00 1.19 -6.13
C THR A 47 10.54 1.29 -6.56
N LEU A 48 9.60 1.04 -5.64
CA LEU A 48 8.17 1.07 -5.96
C LEU A 48 7.76 2.49 -6.36
N GLU A 49 7.21 2.62 -7.55
CA GLU A 49 6.74 3.89 -8.11
C GLU A 49 5.21 3.99 -8.16
N TYR A 50 4.51 2.86 -8.16
CA TYR A 50 3.07 2.81 -8.42
C TYR A 50 2.31 1.80 -7.57
N ILE A 51 1.17 2.22 -7.01
CA ILE A 51 0.18 1.36 -6.35
C ILE A 51 -1.15 1.50 -7.09
N GLY A 52 -1.60 0.42 -7.73
CA GLY A 52 -2.80 0.39 -8.55
C GLY A 52 -4.12 0.45 -7.76
N GLU A 53 -5.21 0.61 -8.51
CA GLU A 53 -6.56 0.78 -7.94
C GLU A 53 -6.91 -0.41 -7.04
N ALA A 54 -7.45 -0.12 -5.86
CA ALA A 54 -7.87 -1.13 -4.88
C ALA A 54 -6.78 -2.18 -4.52
N ALA A 55 -5.50 -1.87 -4.72
CA ALA A 55 -4.40 -2.83 -4.53
C ALA A 55 -4.40 -3.53 -3.16
N PHE A 56 -4.71 -2.82 -2.08
CA PHE A 56 -4.83 -3.35 -0.71
C PHE A 56 -6.25 -3.21 -0.14
N TYR A 57 -7.26 -3.04 -0.99
CA TYR A 57 -8.65 -2.85 -0.56
C TYR A 57 -9.11 -3.96 0.40
N GLY A 58 -9.67 -3.61 1.55
CA GLY A 58 -10.20 -4.57 2.54
C GLY A 58 -9.14 -5.39 3.27
N CYS A 59 -7.88 -4.93 3.31
CA CYS A 59 -6.84 -5.54 4.14
C CYS A 59 -6.97 -5.07 5.59
N GLU A 60 -7.59 -5.89 6.43
CA GLU A 60 -8.02 -5.47 7.77
C GLU A 60 -6.99 -5.71 8.88
N SER A 61 -5.78 -6.22 8.60
CA SER A 61 -4.86 -6.69 9.65
C SER A 61 -3.63 -5.81 9.92
N PHE A 62 -3.04 -5.16 8.91
CA PHE A 62 -1.81 -4.40 9.15
C PHE A 62 -2.10 -3.04 9.80
N GLU A 63 -1.24 -2.63 10.72
CA GLU A 63 -1.44 -1.41 11.50
C GLU A 63 -0.68 -0.19 10.99
N ALA A 64 0.48 -0.43 10.35
CA ALA A 64 1.34 0.62 9.85
C ALA A 64 1.89 0.27 8.46
N LEU A 65 2.07 1.29 7.63
CA LEU A 65 2.68 1.16 6.31
C LEU A 65 3.66 2.29 6.06
N PHE A 66 4.87 1.94 5.61
CA PHE A 66 5.88 2.89 5.17
C PHE A 66 5.88 2.98 3.65
N LEU A 67 5.62 4.18 3.11
CA LEU A 67 5.67 4.43 1.67
C LEU A 67 7.11 4.78 1.23
N PRO A 68 7.61 4.22 0.12
CA PRO A 68 8.95 4.53 -0.38
C PRO A 68 8.98 5.92 -1.04
N SER A 69 10.14 6.59 -0.97
CA SER A 69 10.33 7.95 -1.54
C SER A 69 10.22 7.99 -3.07
N THR A 70 10.38 6.83 -3.72
CA THR A 70 10.20 6.67 -5.16
C THR A 70 8.74 6.65 -5.59
N LEU A 71 7.80 6.55 -4.65
CA LEU A 71 6.39 6.40 -4.96
C LEU A 71 5.84 7.66 -5.62
N LYS A 72 5.36 7.50 -6.86
CA LYS A 72 4.85 8.60 -7.69
C LYS A 72 3.33 8.67 -7.65
N SER A 73 2.65 7.53 -7.58
CA SER A 73 1.20 7.48 -7.68
C SER A 73 0.61 6.33 -6.84
N ILE A 74 -0.53 6.63 -6.23
CA ILE A 74 -1.40 5.69 -5.53
C ILE A 74 -2.79 5.92 -6.10
N GLU A 75 -3.38 4.91 -6.71
CA GLU A 75 -4.70 5.03 -7.32
C GLU A 75 -5.84 4.95 -6.29
N LYS A 76 -7.04 5.27 -6.78
CA LYS A 76 -8.29 5.24 -6.00
C LYS A 76 -8.48 3.92 -5.25
N LEU A 77 -9.04 4.04 -4.05
CA LEU A 77 -9.42 2.92 -3.18
C LEU A 77 -8.26 1.99 -2.77
N ALA A 78 -7.00 2.31 -3.08
CA ALA A 78 -5.85 1.43 -2.84
C ALA A 78 -5.80 0.91 -1.40
N PHE A 79 -6.18 1.73 -0.41
CA PHE A 79 -6.22 1.37 1.01
C PHE A 79 -7.63 1.42 1.62
N CYS A 80 -8.68 1.42 0.81
CA CYS A 80 -10.06 1.49 1.31
C CYS A 80 -10.39 0.26 2.18
N TYR A 81 -11.17 0.47 3.25
CA TYR A 81 -11.52 -0.58 4.23
C TYR A 81 -10.32 -1.27 4.92
N CYS A 82 -9.13 -0.63 4.95
CA CYS A 82 -8.02 -1.11 5.77
C CYS A 82 -8.21 -0.72 7.24
N ARG A 83 -9.09 -1.43 7.94
CA ARG A 83 -9.64 -1.01 9.25
C ARG A 83 -8.61 -0.92 10.39
N SER A 84 -7.58 -1.76 10.37
CA SER A 84 -6.53 -1.73 11.41
C SER A 84 -5.40 -0.76 11.10
N MET A 85 -5.33 -0.23 9.87
CA MET A 85 -4.28 0.70 9.47
C MET A 85 -4.49 2.05 10.19
N ARG A 86 -3.61 2.32 11.16
CA ARG A 86 -3.64 3.51 12.02
C ARG A 86 -2.60 4.53 11.64
N LEU A 87 -1.47 4.08 11.07
CA LEU A 87 -0.31 4.90 10.79
C LEU A 87 0.13 4.71 9.33
N LEU A 88 0.01 5.77 8.55
CA LEU A 88 0.65 5.86 7.23
C LEU A 88 1.87 6.77 7.34
N ILE A 89 3.05 6.21 7.08
CA ILE A 89 4.31 6.94 7.14
C ILE A 89 4.71 7.35 5.72
N LEU A 90 4.72 8.66 5.50
CA LEU A 90 5.19 9.28 4.27
C LEU A 90 6.70 9.53 4.34
N PRO A 91 7.46 9.31 3.26
CA PRO A 91 8.84 9.73 3.18
C PRO A 91 8.93 11.27 3.04
N GLN A 92 10.06 11.87 3.45
CA GLN A 92 10.21 13.34 3.49
C GLN A 92 9.93 14.03 2.16
N ASP A 93 10.36 13.41 1.05
CA ASP A 93 10.34 14.03 -0.27
C ASP A 93 9.19 13.52 -1.15
N ILE A 94 8.13 12.94 -0.57
CA ILE A 94 7.00 12.49 -1.39
C ILE A 94 6.30 13.70 -2.00
N ASP A 95 6.17 13.67 -3.33
CA ASP A 95 5.46 14.70 -4.06
C ASP A 95 3.95 14.44 -3.94
N LEU A 96 3.32 15.01 -2.92
CA LEU A 96 1.88 14.88 -2.66
C LEU A 96 1.02 15.38 -3.83
N SER A 97 1.56 16.20 -4.75
CA SER A 97 0.83 16.63 -5.95
C SER A 97 0.72 15.54 -7.01
N LYS A 98 1.55 14.49 -6.93
CA LYS A 98 1.55 13.34 -7.84
C LYS A 98 0.80 12.13 -7.28
N VAL A 99 0.59 12.11 -5.97
CA VAL A 99 -0.26 11.11 -5.31
C VAL A 99 -1.72 11.47 -5.57
N ASP A 100 -2.22 11.07 -6.75
CA ASP A 100 -3.58 11.34 -7.20
C ASP A 100 -4.58 10.38 -6.54
N GLY A 101 -5.36 10.86 -5.57
CA GLY A 101 -6.58 10.19 -5.11
C GLY A 101 -6.61 9.84 -3.62
N ASP A 102 -7.46 10.54 -2.88
CA ASP A 102 -8.37 9.98 -1.87
C ASP A 102 -7.79 8.97 -0.85
N ILE A 103 -6.51 9.07 -0.48
CA ILE A 103 -5.91 8.29 0.63
C ILE A 103 -6.73 8.46 1.92
N ILE A 104 -7.36 9.63 2.06
CA ILE A 104 -8.08 10.08 3.25
C ILE A 104 -9.55 9.64 3.23
N ASP A 105 -10.18 9.54 2.07
CA ASP A 105 -11.65 9.41 1.97
C ASP A 105 -12.16 7.99 2.29
N CYS A 106 -11.25 7.04 2.43
CA CYS A 106 -11.58 5.62 2.45
C CYS A 106 -10.95 4.85 3.63
N THR A 107 -10.22 5.53 4.51
CA THR A 107 -9.44 4.89 5.56
C THR A 107 -9.84 5.35 6.95
N ALA A 108 -9.73 4.45 7.94
CA ALA A 108 -9.79 4.80 9.35
C ALA A 108 -8.45 5.40 9.85
N ILE A 109 -7.70 6.07 8.96
CA ILE A 109 -6.40 6.66 9.30
C ILE A 109 -6.67 7.73 10.35
N TYR A 110 -6.19 7.47 11.57
CA TYR A 110 -6.23 8.42 12.65
C TYR A 110 -5.06 9.40 12.57
N GLN A 111 -3.97 9.02 11.87
CA GLN A 111 -2.76 9.82 11.81
C GLN A 111 -1.93 9.56 10.55
N ILE A 112 -1.58 10.65 9.85
CA ILE A 112 -0.52 10.67 8.84
C ILE A 112 0.73 11.20 9.53
N ALA A 113 1.83 10.45 9.46
CA ALA A 113 3.12 10.89 9.96
C ALA A 113 4.09 11.06 8.80
N VAL A 114 4.83 12.16 8.78
CA VAL A 114 5.97 12.33 7.88
C VAL A 114 7.18 11.79 8.63
N ASN A 115 7.95 10.90 8.01
CA ASN A 115 9.19 10.41 8.58
C ASN A 115 10.21 11.55 8.61
N THR A 116 10.22 12.34 9.67
CA THR A 116 11.27 13.32 9.91
C THR A 116 12.49 12.55 10.39
N GLY A 117 13.38 12.16 9.46
CA GLY A 117 14.64 11.53 9.81
C GLY A 117 15.34 12.35 10.89
N VAL A 118 15.72 11.68 11.98
CA VAL A 118 16.66 12.19 12.97
C VAL A 118 18.05 11.74 12.58
#